data_AF-A0A935WCS3-F1
#
_entry.id   AF-A0A935WCS3-F1
#
_cell.length_a   1.000
_cell.length_b   1.000
_cell.length_c   1.000
_cell.angle_alpha   90.00
_cell.angle_beta   90.00
_cell.angle_gamma   90.00
#
_symmetry.space_group_name_H-M   'P 1'
#
loop_
_entity.id
_entity.type
_entity.pdbx_description
1 polymer ?
#
loop_
_entity_poly.entity_id
_entity_poly.type
_entity_poly.pdbx_seq_one_letter_code
_entity_poly.pdbx_strand_id
1 'polypeptide(L)' 'MATVFLAQDQKHKRPVALKVLHPELGHALGPERFRREVELTARLQHPHILTVFDSGEA' A
#
# COMPACT_ATOMS: atom_id res chain seq x y z
N MET A 1 10.77 -4.42 5.63
CA MET A 1 11.01 -3.05 5.16
C MET A 1 10.46 -2.89 3.76
N ALA A 2 10.22 -1.64 3.39
CA ALA A 2 9.58 -1.23 2.16
C ALA A 2 10.24 0.06 1.68
N THR A 3 10.26 0.29 0.38
CA THR A 3 10.64 1.60 -0.17
C THR A 3 9.38 2.38 -0.49
N VAL A 4 9.36 3.67 -0.14
CA VAL A 4 8.24 4.57 -0.45
C VAL A 4 8.70 5.56 -1.53
N PHE A 5 7.94 5.63 -2.62
CA PHE A 5 8.19 6.54 -3.73
C PHE A 5 7.11 7.62 -3.80
N LEU A 6 7.50 8.83 -4.21
CA LEU A 6 6.54 9.77 -4.78
C LEU A 6 6.18 9.28 -6.19
N ALA A 7 4.90 9.11 -6.46
CA ALA A 7 4.40 8.67 -7.75
C ALA A 7 3.19 9.52 -8.18
N GLN A 8 2.83 9.39 -9.45
CA GLN A 8 1.65 10.02 -10.03
C GLN A 8 0.60 8.95 -10.32
N ASP A 9 -0.58 9.05 -9.68
CA ASP A 9 -1.75 8.25 -10.04
C ASP A 9 -2.21 8.67 -11.45
N GLN A 10 -2.02 7.79 -12.44
CA GLN A 10 -2.31 8.11 -13.83
C GLN A 10 -3.81 8.21 -14.11
N LYS A 11 -4.65 7.50 -13.34
CA LYS A 11 -6.11 7.47 -13.49
C LYS A 11 -6.74 8.72 -12.89
N HIS A 12 -6.32 9.11 -11.69
CA HIS A 12 -6.94 10.22 -10.96
C HIS A 12 -6.11 11.52 -11.00
N LYS A 13 -4.96 11.52 -11.70
CA LYS A 13 -4.09 12.70 -11.90
C LYS A 13 -3.70 13.42 -10.60
N ARG A 14 -3.39 12.65 -9.54
CA ARG A 14 -2.87 13.18 -8.26
C ARG A 14 -1.52 12.57 -7.86
N PRO A 15 -0.69 13.28 -7.06
CA PRO A 15 0.48 12.69 -6.43
C PRO A 15 0.05 11.67 -5.37
N VAL A 16 0.81 10.58 -5.26
CA VAL A 16 0.59 9.50 -4.27
C VAL A 16 1.91 8.99 -3.71
N ALA A 17 1.87 8.44 -2.51
CA ALA A 17 2.97 7.65 -1.96
C ALA A 17 2.79 6.18 -2.35
N LEU A 18 3.73 5.62 -3.11
CA LEU A 18 3.73 4.21 -3.49
C LEU A 18 4.68 3.42 -2.58
N LYS A 19 4.12 2.57 -1.71
CA LYS A 19 4.90 1.71 -0.80
C LYS A 19 5.12 0.35 -1.44
N VAL A 20 6.37 0.04 -1.81
CA VAL A 20 6.77 -1.25 -2.41
C VAL A 20 7.48 -2.09 -1.35
N LEU A 21 6.93 -3.26 -1.04
CA LEU A 21 7.55 -4.19 -0.11
C LEU A 21 8.78 -4.84 -0.73
N HIS A 22 9.84 -5.04 0.07
CA HIS A 22 11.00 -5.81 -0.37
C HIS A 22 10.68 -7.31 -0.44
N PRO A 23 11.15 -8.05 -1.46
CA PRO A 23 10.83 -9.47 -1.66
C PRO A 23 11.16 -10.36 -0.47
N GLU A 24 12.19 -9.99 0.29
CA GLU A 24 12.67 -10.70 1.49
C GLU A 24 11.61 -10.73 2.60
N LEU A 25 10.73 -9.72 2.67
CA LEU A 25 9.60 -9.71 3.62
C LEU A 25 8.35 -10.37 3.06
N GLY A 26 8.19 -10.42 1.74
CA GLY A 26 7.16 -11.25 1.11
C GLY A 26 7.31 -12.71 1.55
N HIS A 27 8.55 -13.20 1.67
CA HIS A 27 8.85 -14.55 2.14
C HIS A 27 8.68 -14.74 3.66
N ALA A 28 9.05 -13.75 4.48
CA ALA A 28 9.02 -13.89 5.95
C ALA A 28 7.64 -13.60 6.58
N LEU A 29 6.86 -12.68 6.01
CA LEU A 29 5.53 -12.31 6.51
C LEU A 29 4.38 -12.92 5.71
N GLY A 30 4.68 -13.42 4.51
CA GLY A 30 3.71 -13.95 3.57
C GLY A 30 2.90 -12.83 2.89
N PRO A 31 2.50 -13.01 1.61
CA PRO A 31 1.59 -12.09 0.91
C PRO A 31 0.27 -11.90 1.65
N GLU A 32 -0.18 -12.90 2.41
CA GLU A 32 -1.38 -12.85 3.25
C GLU A 32 -1.38 -11.73 4.28
N ARG A 33 -0.24 -11.47 4.95
CA ARG A 33 -0.18 -10.41 5.98
C ARG A 33 -0.26 -9.03 5.35
N PHE A 34 0.38 -8.84 4.18
CA PHE A 34 0.29 -7.60 3.42
C PHE A 34 -1.14 -7.34 2.96
N ARG A 35 -1.78 -8.35 2.36
CA ARG A 35 -3.17 -8.27 1.92
C ARG A 35 -4.10 -7.91 3.08
N ARG A 36 -3.88 -8.50 4.26
CA ARG A 36 -4.67 -8.22 5.46
C ARG A 36 -4.51 -6.79 5.97
N GLU A 37 -3.29 -6.23 5.97
CA GLU A 37 -3.05 -4.82 6.32
C GLU A 37 -3.77 -3.87 5.36
N VAL A 38 -3.69 -4.14 4.06
CA VAL A 38 -4.36 -3.36 3.03
C VAL A 38 -5.88 -3.41 3.22
N GLU A 39 -6.47 -4.61 3.37
CA GLU A 39 -7.92 -4.77 3.55
C GLU A 39 -8.44 -4.08 4.81
N LEU A 40 -7.72 -4.16 5.92
CA LEU A 40 -8.08 -3.46 7.16
C LEU A 40 -8.04 -1.94 6.96
N THR A 41 -6.95 -1.44 6.39
CA THR A 41 -6.76 0.02 6.25
C THR A 41 -7.70 0.61 5.21
N ALA A 42 -8.00 -0.11 4.13
CA ALA A 42 -8.95 0.30 3.10
C ALA A 42 -10.38 0.46 3.64
N ARG A 43 -10.73 -0.22 4.74
CA ARG A 43 -12.03 -0.08 5.42
C ARG A 43 -12.08 1.13 6.35
N LEU A 44 -10.95 1.76 6.66
CA LEU A 44 -10.87 2.89 7.59
C LEU A 44 -10.90 4.21 6.81
N GLN A 45 -12.00 4.95 6.98
CA GLN A 45 -12.11 6.34 6.53
C GLN A 45 -12.20 7.25 7.74
N HIS A 46 -11.09 7.93 8.05
CA HIS A 46 -11.00 8.80 9.21
C HIS A 46 -9.99 9.93 8.94
N PRO A 47 -10.23 11.18 9.38
CA PRO A 47 -9.32 12.32 9.12
C PRO A 47 -7.90 12.15 9.70
N HIS A 48 -7.70 11.21 10.62
CA HIS A 48 -6.41 10.91 11.24
C HIS A 48 -5.81 9.56 10.83
N ILE A 49 -6.38 8.90 9.82
CA ILE A 49 -5.87 7.64 9.27
C ILE A 49 -5.57 7.85 7.80
N LEU A 50 -4.37 7.49 7.38
CA LEU A 50 -3.96 7.64 6.00
C LEU A 50 -4.77 6.71 5.10
N THR A 51 -5.42 7.27 4.08
CA THR A 51 -6.28 6.50 3.18
C THR A 51 -5.45 5.65 2.22
N VAL A 52 -5.85 4.39 2.06
CA VAL A 52 -5.35 3.54 0.97
C VAL A 52 -6.20 3.79 -0.27
N PHE A 53 -5.56 4.18 -1.36
CA PHE A 53 -6.25 4.43 -2.63
C PHE A 53 -6.32 3.20 -3.52
N ASP A 54 -5.27 2.39 -3.53
CA ASP A 54 -5.16 1.19 -4.36
C ASP A 54 -4.09 0.25 -3.80
N SER A 55 -4.10 -1.01 -4.26
CA SER A 55 -3.13 -2.04 -3.92
C SER A 55 -3.02 -3.07 -5.04
N GLY A 56 -1.81 -3.58 -5.28
CA GLY A 56 -1.59 -4.63 -6.27
C GLY A 56 -0.32 -5.42 -6.02
N GLU A 57 -0.17 -6.47 -6.82
CA GLU A 57 0.95 -7.42 -6.81
C GLU A 57 1.51 -7.49 -8.25
N ALA A 58 2.79 -7.81 -8.39
CA ALA A 58 3.46 -7.99 -9.68
C ALA A 58 3.70 -9.48 -9.96
#